data_AF-A0A6G3X794-F1
#
_entry.id   AF-A0A6G3X794-F1
#
_cell.length_a   1.000
_cell.length_b   1.000
_cell.length_c   1.000
_cell.angle_alpha   90.00
_cell.angle_beta   90.00
_cell.angle_gamma   90.00
#
_symmetry.space_group_name_H-M   'P 1'
#
loop_
_entity.id
_entity.type
_entity.pdbx_description
1 polymer ?
#
loop_
_entity_poly.entity_id
_entity_poly.type
_entity_poly.pdbx_seq_one_letter_code
_entity_poly.pdbx_strand_id
1 'polypeptide(L)'
;RDCLVHDFDILRWVTGREVSEVYATGSDAGPAMFREAGDVDTAAALLTLDDGTLATATATRCNGAGYDVRMELAGERDQIAVGLDDRTPLTSAEPGGSG
;
A
#
# COMPACT_ATOMS: atom_id res chain seq x y z
N ARG A 1 -2.56 -10.93 -10.84
CA ARG A 1 -1.54 -10.00 -11.40
C ARG A 1 -2.18 -8.68 -11.81
N ASP A 2 -2.54 -7.83 -10.84
CA ASP A 2 -2.91 -6.41 -11.02
C ASP A 2 -3.28 -5.86 -9.64
N CYS A 3 -2.36 -5.20 -8.94
CA CYS A 3 -2.69 -4.64 -7.62
C CYS A 3 -2.12 -3.23 -7.45
N LEU A 4 -0.84 -3.03 -7.80
CA LEU A 4 -0.15 -1.76 -7.50
C LEU A 4 -0.16 -0.73 -8.63
N VAL A 5 -0.78 -1.01 -9.79
CA VAL A 5 -0.77 -0.06 -10.91
C VAL A 5 -1.46 1.26 -10.54
N HIS A 6 -2.54 1.18 -9.77
CA HIS A 6 -3.28 2.33 -9.29
C HIS A 6 -2.48 3.11 -8.23
N ASP A 7 -1.73 2.42 -7.38
CA ASP A 7 -0.86 3.04 -6.37
C ASP A 7 0.30 3.81 -7.02
N PHE A 8 0.89 3.26 -8.10
CA PHE A 8 1.90 3.99 -8.86
C PHE A 8 1.32 5.23 -9.56
N ASP A 9 0.11 5.12 -10.11
CA ASP A 9 -0.54 6.24 -10.80
C ASP A 9 -0.94 7.36 -9.84
N ILE A 10 -1.60 7.03 -8.72
CA ILE A 10 -2.04 8.02 -7.73
C ILE A 10 -0.84 8.72 -7.07
N LEU A 11 0.26 8.00 -6.80
CA LEU A 11 1.49 8.59 -6.29
C LEU A 11 2.00 9.69 -7.22
N ARG A 12 2.10 9.39 -8.52
CA ARG A 12 2.56 10.35 -9.54
C ARG A 12 1.60 11.53 -9.67
N TRP A 13 0.30 11.27 -9.66
CA TRP A 13 -0.73 12.31 -9.75
C TRP A 13 -0.71 13.28 -8.56
N VAL A 14 -0.67 12.75 -7.33
CA VAL A 14 -0.69 13.57 -6.10
C VAL A 14 0.61 14.37 -5.93
N THR A 15 1.75 13.75 -6.19
CA THR A 15 3.07 14.38 -5.97
C THR A 15 3.51 15.24 -7.15
N GLY A 16 3.00 14.98 -8.36
CA GLY A 16 3.52 15.56 -9.59
C GLY A 16 4.94 15.11 -9.93
N ARG A 17 5.42 14.01 -9.30
CA ARG A 17 6.78 13.47 -9.43
C ARG A 17 6.77 12.13 -10.12
N GLU A 18 7.90 11.77 -10.72
CA GLU A 18 8.12 10.48 -11.34
C GLU A 18 8.96 9.56 -10.44
N VAL A 19 8.71 8.25 -10.53
CA VAL A 19 9.51 7.23 -9.82
C VAL A 19 10.82 6.99 -10.57
N SER A 20 11.95 7.19 -9.89
CA SER A 20 13.30 7.01 -10.46
C SER A 20 13.93 5.66 -10.11
N GLU A 21 13.56 5.06 -8.96
CA GLU A 21 14.08 3.77 -8.51
C GLU A 21 13.02 2.97 -7.76
N VAL A 22 13.07 1.64 -7.90
CA VAL A 22 12.18 0.70 -7.22
C VAL A 22 12.98 -0.46 -6.64
N TYR A 23 12.78 -0.73 -5.35
CA TYR A 23 13.12 -2.00 -4.72
C TYR A 23 11.83 -2.72 -4.34
N ALA A 24 11.60 -3.94 -4.83
CA ALA A 24 10.38 -4.69 -4.57
C ALA A 24 10.66 -6.12 -4.13
N THR A 25 9.80 -6.63 -3.26
CA THR A 25 9.80 -8.02 -2.79
C THR A 25 8.37 -8.50 -2.58
N GLY A 26 8.17 -9.81 -2.44
CA GLY A 26 6.86 -10.40 -2.19
C GLY A 26 6.95 -11.76 -1.54
N SER A 27 5.80 -12.22 -1.06
CA SER A 27 5.62 -13.51 -0.41
C SER A 27 4.38 -14.21 -0.97
N ASP A 28 4.46 -15.54 -1.01
CA ASP A 28 3.40 -16.48 -1.38
C ASP A 28 3.01 -17.37 -0.18
N ALA A 29 3.25 -16.89 1.04
CA ALA A 29 3.01 -17.58 2.30
C ALA A 29 1.52 -17.71 2.66
N GLY A 30 0.63 -17.05 1.92
CA GLY A 30 -0.82 -17.18 2.04
C GLY A 30 -1.37 -18.51 1.52
N PRO A 31 -2.63 -18.53 1.04
CA PRO A 31 -3.27 -19.72 0.49
C PRO A 31 -2.43 -20.41 -0.61
N ALA A 32 -2.40 -21.75 -0.61
CA ALA A 32 -1.55 -22.54 -1.52
C ALA A 32 -1.75 -22.21 -3.02
N MET A 33 -2.93 -21.72 -3.40
CA MET A 33 -3.25 -21.29 -4.76
C MET A 33 -2.27 -20.25 -5.33
N PHE A 34 -1.65 -19.41 -4.49
CA PHE A 34 -0.66 -18.42 -4.92
C PHE A 34 0.63 -19.09 -5.38
N ARG A 35 1.17 -20.01 -4.57
CA ARG A 35 2.34 -20.84 -4.91
C ARG A 35 2.08 -21.70 -6.13
N GLU A 36 0.92 -22.33 -6.20
CA GLU A 36 0.52 -23.18 -7.34
C GLU A 36 0.38 -22.39 -8.64
N ALA A 37 -0.01 -21.11 -8.55
CA ALA A 37 -0.10 -20.19 -9.69
C ALA A 37 1.22 -19.48 -10.03
N GLY A 38 2.28 -19.62 -9.23
CA GLY A 38 3.51 -18.86 -9.37
C GLY A 38 3.32 -17.34 -9.17
N ASP A 39 2.41 -16.96 -8.26
CA ASP A 39 2.03 -15.59 -7.96
C ASP A 39 2.26 -15.29 -6.47
N VAL A 40 2.42 -14.02 -6.12
CA VAL A 40 2.56 -13.58 -4.72
C VAL A 40 1.19 -13.18 -4.17
N ASP A 41 0.94 -13.51 -2.90
CA ASP A 41 -0.25 -13.03 -2.19
C ASP A 41 -0.03 -11.62 -1.64
N THR A 42 1.21 -11.32 -1.23
CA THR A 42 1.60 -10.04 -0.63
C THR A 42 2.87 -9.52 -1.28
N ALA A 43 2.87 -8.23 -1.62
CA ALA A 43 4.00 -7.53 -2.21
C ALA A 43 4.25 -6.23 -1.45
N ALA A 44 5.52 -5.85 -1.38
CA ALA A 44 5.97 -4.57 -0.85
C ALA A 44 7.01 -3.97 -1.79
N ALA A 45 6.93 -2.65 -2.00
CA ALA A 45 7.88 -1.88 -2.77
C ALA A 45 8.30 -0.62 -2.03
N LEU A 46 9.59 -0.31 -2.07
CA LEU A 46 10.17 0.97 -1.75
C LEU A 46 10.46 1.71 -3.06
N LEU A 47 10.00 2.94 -3.15
CA LEU A 47 10.08 3.80 -4.32
C LEU A 47 10.88 5.06 -3.97
N THR A 48 11.79 5.45 -4.85
CA THR A 48 12.45 6.75 -4.81
C THR A 48 11.89 7.58 -5.95
N LEU A 49 11.39 8.79 -5.65
CA LEU A 49 10.95 9.78 -6.64
C LEU A 49 12.13 10.62 -7.13
N ASP A 50 11.94 11.32 -8.26
CA ASP A 50 12.97 12.12 -8.93
C ASP A 50 13.59 13.26 -8.08
N ASP A 51 12.92 13.69 -7.02
CA ASP A 51 13.40 14.69 -6.06
C ASP A 51 13.96 14.09 -4.76
N GLY A 52 14.10 12.77 -4.71
CA GLY A 52 14.60 12.03 -3.55
C GLY A 52 13.53 11.69 -2.51
N THR A 53 12.27 12.07 -2.73
CA THR A 53 11.15 11.66 -1.86
C THR A 53 11.01 10.14 -1.87
N LEU A 54 10.82 9.55 -0.69
CA LEU A 54 10.57 8.12 -0.54
C LEU A 54 9.08 7.82 -0.42
N ALA A 55 8.64 6.73 -1.05
CA ALA A 55 7.31 6.20 -0.90
C ALA A 55 7.35 4.68 -0.73
N THR A 56 6.38 4.13 -0.02
CA THR A 56 6.16 2.69 0.08
C THR A 56 4.82 2.34 -0.54
N ALA A 57 4.76 1.18 -1.19
CA ALA A 57 3.53 0.61 -1.71
C ALA A 57 3.45 -0.85 -1.28
N THR A 58 2.33 -1.23 -0.67
CA THR A 58 2.08 -2.60 -0.26
C THR A 58 0.76 -3.08 -0.82
N ALA A 59 0.73 -4.29 -1.35
CA ALA A 59 -0.51 -4.94 -1.76
C ALA A 59 -0.58 -6.31 -1.12
N THR A 60 -1.75 -6.66 -0.58
CA THR A 60 -2.05 -8.02 -0.16
C THR A 60 -3.40 -8.45 -0.71
N ARG A 61 -3.50 -9.71 -1.12
CA ARG A 61 -4.77 -10.36 -1.44
C ARG A 61 -5.37 -11.06 -0.21
N CYS A 62 -4.77 -10.86 0.96
CA CYS A 62 -5.07 -11.56 2.20
C CYS A 62 -5.38 -10.59 3.35
N ASN A 63 -6.26 -9.61 3.14
CA ASN A 63 -6.86 -8.85 4.23
C ASN A 63 -8.22 -9.43 4.64
N GLY A 64 -8.27 -10.11 5.78
CA GLY A 64 -9.49 -10.72 6.31
C GLY A 64 -10.50 -9.71 6.88
N ALA A 65 -10.08 -8.48 7.16
CA ALA A 65 -10.96 -7.42 7.67
C ALA A 65 -11.75 -6.73 6.55
N GLY A 66 -11.30 -6.81 5.29
CA GLY A 66 -12.01 -6.23 4.14
C GLY A 66 -11.08 -5.63 3.08
N TYR A 67 -11.64 -4.71 2.29
CA TYR A 67 -10.94 -4.08 1.16
C TYR A 67 -10.26 -2.78 1.59
N ASP A 68 -8.94 -2.84 1.78
CA ASP A 68 -8.12 -1.69 2.20
C ASP A 68 -7.45 -1.05 0.98
N VAL A 69 -7.84 0.19 0.68
CA VAL A 69 -7.19 1.04 -0.32
C VAL A 69 -7.04 2.42 0.31
N ARG A 70 -5.82 2.75 0.68
CA ARG A 70 -5.51 3.96 1.42
C ARG A 70 -4.16 4.51 1.01
N MET A 71 -4.04 5.83 1.00
CA MET A 71 -2.79 6.54 0.81
C MET A 71 -2.59 7.51 1.97
N GLU A 72 -1.36 7.57 2.47
CA GLU A 72 -0.94 8.56 3.45
C GLU A 72 0.23 9.35 2.89
N LEU A 73 0.20 10.67 3.07
CA LEU A 73 1.26 11.58 2.68
C LEU A 73 1.68 12.39 3.89
N ALA A 74 2.88 12.10 4.39
CA ALA A 74 3.49 12.83 5.48
C ALA A 74 4.40 13.94 4.92
N GLY A 75 4.25 15.16 5.44
CA GLY A 75 5.12 16.29 5.16
C GLY A 75 5.49 17.03 6.44
N GLU A 76 6.36 18.03 6.32
CA GLU A 76 6.82 18.83 7.46
C GLU A 76 5.70 19.51 8.25
N ARG A 77 4.61 19.88 7.57
CA ARG A 77 3.52 20.69 8.14
C ARG A 77 2.28 19.91 8.53
N ASP A 78 2.08 18.74 7.93
CA ASP A 78 0.86 17.97 8.09
C ASP A 78 1.04 16.52 7.62
N GLN A 79 0.11 15.67 8.01
CA GLN A 79 -0.05 14.32 7.48
C GLN A 79 -1.49 14.15 7.01
N ILE A 80 -1.65 13.90 5.72
CA ILE A 80 -2.96 13.70 5.10
C ILE A 80 -3.15 12.24 4.73
N ALA A 81 -4.37 11.74 4.90
CA ALA A 81 -4.73 10.37 4.54
C ALA A 81 -6.04 10.38 3.75
N VAL A 82 -6.14 9.49 2.76
CA VAL A 82 -7.38 9.18 2.04
C VAL A 82 -7.63 7.69 2.13
N GLY A 83 -8.87 7.28 2.42
CA GLY A 83 -9.22 5.88 2.69
C GLY A 83 -9.16 5.50 4.17
N LEU A 84 -9.02 6.47 5.07
CA LEU A 84 -9.13 6.29 6.52
C LEU A 84 -10.46 6.88 7.03
N ASP A 85 -11.50 6.05 7.10
CA ASP A 85 -12.83 6.37 7.64
C ASP A 85 -13.40 5.22 8.50
N ASP A 86 -14.66 5.33 8.95
CA ASP A 86 -15.36 4.31 9.76
C ASP A 86 -15.51 2.95 9.06
N ARG A 87 -15.22 2.85 7.76
CA ARG A 87 -15.28 1.61 6.96
C ARG A 87 -13.89 1.05 6.67
N THR A 88 -12.82 1.68 7.18
CA THR A 88 -11.46 1.16 7.02
C THR A 88 -11.40 -0.24 7.61
N PRO A 89 -10.95 -1.26 6.87
CA PRO A 89 -10.89 -2.64 7.34
C PRO A 89 -9.68 -2.86 8.24
N LEU A 90 -9.62 -2.13 9.35
CA LEU A 90 -8.57 -2.17 10.36
C LEU A 90 -9.22 -2.08 11.73
N THR A 91 -8.82 -2.98 12.62
CA THR A 91 -9.21 -2.90 14.03
C THR A 91 -8.10 -2.22 14.80
N SER A 92 -8.42 -1.10 15.46
CA SER A 92 -7.48 -0.46 16.38
C SER A 92 -7.13 -1.38 17.54
N ALA A 93 -5.84 -1.41 17.92
CA ALA A 93 -5.37 -2.09 19.12
C ALA A 93 -5.51 -1.23 20.39
N GLU A 94 -5.83 0.06 20.24
CA GLU A 94 -5.95 1.00 21.35
C GLU A 94 -7.30 0.85 22.08
N PRO A 95 -7.34 1.01 23.42
CA PRO A 95 -8.59 1.05 24.16
C PRO A 95 -9.52 2.15 23.65
N GLY A 96 -10.73 1.79 23.21
CA GLY A 96 -11.73 2.73 22.69
C GLY A 96 -11.49 3.20 21.25
N GLY A 97 -10.53 2.61 20.53
CA GLY A 97 -10.38 2.82 19.09
C GLY A 97 -11.55 2.23 18.30
N SER A 98 -11.86 2.84 17.16
CA SER A 98 -12.81 2.29 16.19
C SER A 98 -12.28 1.00 15.55
N GLY A 99 -13.18 0.10 15.18
CA GLY A 99 -12.91 -1.14 14.46
C GLY A 99 -14.15 -1.68 13.78
#